data_AF-A0A2V4CEM7-F1
#
_entry.id   AF-A0A2V4CEM7-F1
#
_cell.length_a   1.000
_cell.length_b   1.000
_cell.length_c   1.000
_cell.angle_alpha   90.00
_cell.angle_beta   90.00
_cell.angle_gamma   90.00
#
_symmetry.space_group_name_H-M   'P 1'
#
loop_
_entity.id
_entity.type
_entity.pdbx_description
1 polymer ?
#
loop_
_entity_poly.entity_id
_entity_poly.type
_entity_poly.pdbx_seq_one_letter_code
_entity_poly.pdbx_strand_id
1 'polypeptide(L)'
;MIDSGFYESMHNELKEFIDTNAKREIIFYHRMWERIMEQNPKIHTIREDKTDRWKAGMKIDFFINVRTKKMFRFAPVLPVVSIQEIEIVYYHTKETIMNAGSLKIAVRVGKKQLDTDEMKALAINDGFDSLEEFFQYFNDDFTGKLIHWTDKKY
;
A
#
# COMPACT_ATOMS: atom_id res chain seq x y z
N MET A 1 -3.21 13.62 8.25
CA MET A 1 -1.96 14.16 7.71
C MET A 1 -0.94 14.19 8.80
N ILE A 2 -0.11 13.14 8.85
CA ILE A 2 1.28 13.45 9.13
C ILE A 2 1.73 14.16 7.86
N ASP A 3 1.66 15.49 7.90
CA ASP A 3 2.00 16.39 6.80
C ASP A 3 3.37 16.00 6.23
N SER A 4 3.56 16.14 4.92
CA SER A 4 4.88 16.13 4.29
C SER A 4 5.88 17.00 5.07
N GLY A 5 5.42 18.11 5.65
CA GLY A 5 6.18 18.96 6.56
C GLY A 5 6.62 18.28 7.87
N PHE A 6 5.84 17.36 8.43
CA PHE A 6 6.27 16.58 9.61
C PHE A 6 7.36 15.56 9.23
N TYR A 7 7.25 14.93 8.07
CA TYR A 7 8.29 14.00 7.58
C TYR A 7 9.58 14.74 7.23
N GLU A 8 9.49 15.88 6.56
CA GLU A 8 10.64 16.73 6.27
C GLU A 8 11.25 17.29 7.56
N SER A 9 10.45 17.72 8.53
CA SER A 9 10.94 18.18 9.84
C SER A 9 11.67 17.07 10.58
N MET A 10 11.08 15.89 10.70
CA MET A 10 11.70 14.75 11.38
C MET A 10 12.99 14.30 10.66
N HIS A 11 13.01 14.32 9.32
CA HIS A 11 14.19 14.00 8.54
C HIS A 11 15.30 15.05 8.69
N ASN A 12 14.96 16.34 8.77
CA ASN A 12 15.90 17.43 8.98
C ASN A 12 16.45 17.45 10.42
N GLU A 13 15.61 17.20 11.43
CA GLU A 13 16.03 17.02 12.82
C GLU A 13 17.00 15.83 12.96
N LEU A 14 16.72 14.72 12.28
CA LEU A 14 17.63 13.58 12.23
C LEU A 14 18.96 13.93 11.55
N LYS A 15 18.96 14.75 10.48
CA LYS A 15 20.17 15.25 9.82
C LYS A 15 21.00 16.17 10.73
N GLU A 16 20.37 17.14 11.38
CA GLU A 16 21.07 18.03 12.33
C GLU A 16 21.64 17.26 13.53
N PHE A 17 20.94 16.23 14.00
CA PHE A 17 21.43 15.34 15.05
C PHE A 17 22.63 14.48 14.60
N ILE A 18 22.66 14.01 13.34
CA ILE A 18 23.80 13.30 12.72
C ILE A 18 25.08 14.16 12.76
N ASP A 19 24.95 15.44 12.46
CA ASP A 19 26.09 16.36 12.40
C ASP A 19 26.69 16.65 13.79
N THR A 20 25.88 16.46 14.85
CA THR A 20 26.23 16.91 16.21
C THR A 20 26.76 15.79 17.12
N ASN A 21 26.45 14.50 16.91
CA ASN A 21 26.88 13.41 17.81
C ASN A 21 27.12 12.02 17.16
N ALA A 22 27.95 11.20 17.84
CA ALA A 22 28.26 9.78 17.65
C ALA A 22 27.94 9.15 16.27
N LYS A 23 28.80 9.48 15.30
CA LYS A 23 28.65 9.25 13.84
C LYS A 23 28.38 7.82 13.35
N ARG A 24 28.56 6.74 14.12
CA ARG A 24 28.49 5.36 13.56
C ARG A 24 27.11 4.72 13.58
N GLU A 25 26.36 4.83 14.68
CA GLU A 25 25.02 4.23 14.78
C GLU A 25 23.98 5.06 14.00
N ILE A 26 24.13 6.38 13.98
CA ILE A 26 23.14 7.29 13.38
C ILE A 26 23.28 7.34 11.84
N ILE A 27 24.50 7.27 11.29
CA ILE A 27 24.71 7.09 9.83
C ILE A 27 24.10 5.77 9.35
N PHE A 28 24.15 4.71 10.18
CA PHE A 28 23.52 3.45 9.87
C PHE A 28 21.99 3.58 9.76
N TYR A 29 21.34 4.27 10.71
CA TYR A 29 19.91 4.55 10.63
C TYR A 29 19.54 5.38 9.39
N HIS A 30 20.26 6.47 9.10
CA HIS A 30 19.95 7.30 7.93
C HIS A 30 20.09 6.52 6.62
N ARG A 31 21.19 5.77 6.44
CA ARG A 31 21.38 4.91 5.26
C ARG A 31 20.34 3.79 5.18
N MET A 32 19.92 3.25 6.32
CA MET A 32 18.85 2.25 6.39
C MET A 32 17.50 2.87 5.99
N TRP A 33 17.22 4.10 6.43
CA TRP A 33 16.03 4.85 6.06
C TRP A 33 16.00 5.22 4.57
N GLU A 34 17.11 5.72 4.01
CA GLU A 34 17.22 5.97 2.57
C GLU A 34 16.98 4.68 1.78
N ARG A 35 17.61 3.58 2.18
CA ARG A 35 17.35 2.26 1.57
C ARG A 35 15.90 1.82 1.70
N ILE A 36 15.25 2.01 2.84
CA ILE A 36 13.83 1.66 3.00
C ILE A 36 12.96 2.50 2.07
N MET A 37 13.26 3.80 1.92
CA MET A 37 12.51 4.69 1.03
C MET A 37 12.78 4.39 -0.45
N GLU A 38 13.99 3.97 -0.82
CA GLU A 38 14.30 3.43 -2.15
C GLU A 38 13.45 2.20 -2.49
N GLN A 39 12.99 1.43 -1.49
CA GLN A 39 12.15 0.25 -1.70
C GLN A 39 10.66 0.58 -1.88
N ASN A 40 10.25 1.86 -1.91
CA ASN A 40 8.88 2.32 -2.06
C ASN A 40 7.88 1.53 -1.17
N PRO A 41 7.96 1.69 0.17
CA PRO A 41 7.22 0.85 1.09
C PRO A 41 5.72 1.02 0.87
N LYS A 42 4.99 -0.11 0.97
CA LYS A 42 3.53 -0.16 0.89
C LYS A 42 2.88 0.90 1.79
N ILE A 43 1.89 1.64 1.25
CA ILE A 43 1.25 2.78 1.94
C ILE A 43 -0.23 2.57 2.28
N HIS A 44 -0.83 1.50 1.74
CA HIS A 44 -2.19 1.02 2.02
C HIS A 44 -2.27 -0.47 1.69
N THR A 45 -3.39 -1.13 2.00
CA THR A 45 -3.62 -2.50 1.54
C THR A 45 -5.02 -2.72 1.00
N ILE A 46 -5.16 -3.52 -0.06
CA ILE A 46 -6.45 -4.02 -0.53
C ILE A 46 -6.79 -5.31 0.21
N ARG A 47 -7.99 -5.38 0.80
CA ARG A 47 -8.47 -6.55 1.56
C ARG A 47 -9.96 -6.78 1.42
N GLU A 48 -10.33 -8.05 1.36
CA GLU A 48 -11.70 -8.45 1.64
C GLU A 48 -12.00 -8.17 3.13
N ASP A 49 -13.16 -7.58 3.41
CA ASP A 49 -13.59 -7.26 4.78
C ASP A 49 -15.08 -7.57 5.00
N LYS A 50 -15.46 -8.83 4.83
CA LYS A 50 -16.86 -9.31 4.96
C LYS A 50 -17.52 -8.95 6.30
N THR A 51 -16.75 -8.85 7.37
CA THR A 51 -17.26 -8.54 8.71
C THR A 51 -17.16 -7.06 9.07
N ASP A 52 -16.78 -6.20 8.12
CA ASP A 52 -16.61 -4.75 8.34
C ASP A 52 -15.70 -4.44 9.54
N ARG A 53 -14.63 -5.25 9.69
CA ARG A 53 -13.71 -5.20 10.82
C ARG A 53 -12.93 -3.90 10.85
N TRP A 54 -12.48 -3.40 9.71
CA TRP A 54 -11.55 -2.28 9.64
C TRP A 54 -12.28 -0.95 9.77
N LYS A 55 -11.75 -0.09 10.65
CA LYS A 55 -12.19 1.29 10.91
C LYS A 55 -10.99 2.21 11.06
N ALA A 56 -11.18 3.49 10.75
CA ALA A 56 -10.16 4.52 11.03
C ALA A 56 -9.86 4.58 12.54
N GLY A 57 -8.60 4.82 12.88
CA GLY A 57 -8.08 4.82 14.26
C GLY A 57 -7.65 3.44 14.78
N MET A 58 -8.02 2.33 14.12
CA MET A 58 -7.54 1.00 14.52
C MET A 58 -6.03 0.87 14.30
N LYS A 59 -5.35 0.13 15.17
CA LYS A 59 -3.93 -0.19 14.99
C LYS A 59 -3.78 -1.39 14.07
N ILE A 60 -2.82 -1.31 13.14
CA ILE A 60 -2.40 -2.41 12.26
C ILE A 60 -1.00 -2.87 12.63
N ASP A 61 -0.85 -4.19 12.75
CA ASP A 61 0.42 -4.85 12.97
C ASP A 61 0.89 -5.54 11.68
N PHE A 62 2.19 -5.45 11.40
CA PHE A 62 2.81 -6.05 10.23
C PHE A 62 3.67 -7.24 10.64
N PHE A 63 3.12 -8.44 10.45
CA PHE A 63 3.75 -9.69 10.81
C PHE A 63 3.91 -10.60 9.58
N ILE A 64 5.05 -11.29 9.51
CA ILE A 64 5.20 -12.50 8.69
C ILE A 64 5.09 -13.75 9.57
N ASN A 65 4.75 -14.89 8.98
CA ASN A 65 4.58 -16.18 9.68
C ASN A 65 3.61 -16.09 10.88
N VAL A 66 2.49 -15.38 10.70
CA VAL A 66 1.48 -15.17 11.75
C VAL A 66 1.01 -16.48 12.38
N ARG A 67 0.79 -16.47 13.70
CA ARG A 67 0.34 -17.63 14.50
C ARG A 67 1.30 -18.83 14.49
N THR A 68 2.58 -18.60 14.19
CA THR A 68 3.63 -19.62 14.30
C THR A 68 4.72 -19.21 15.30
N LYS A 69 5.56 -20.14 15.74
CA LYS A 69 6.74 -19.84 16.59
C LYS A 69 7.78 -18.94 15.89
N LYS A 70 7.74 -18.83 14.56
CA LYS A 70 8.63 -17.99 13.74
C LYS A 70 7.99 -16.66 13.36
N MET A 71 6.92 -16.25 14.05
CA MET A 71 6.25 -14.97 13.82
C MET A 71 7.21 -13.81 14.06
N PHE A 72 7.30 -12.90 13.10
CA PHE A 72 8.23 -11.77 13.15
C PHE A 72 7.51 -10.49 12.75
N ARG A 73 7.61 -9.46 13.61
CA ARG A 73 7.12 -8.11 13.32
C ARG A 73 8.20 -7.38 12.54
N PHE A 74 7.91 -7.04 11.28
CA PHE A 74 8.91 -6.41 10.41
C PHE A 74 8.73 -4.90 10.25
N ALA A 75 7.62 -4.33 10.73
CA ALA A 75 7.37 -2.89 10.74
C ALA A 75 6.66 -2.43 12.03
N PRO A 76 6.77 -1.14 12.40
CA PRO A 76 6.07 -0.57 13.54
C PRO A 76 4.55 -0.72 13.43
N VAL A 77 3.87 -0.65 14.58
CA VAL A 77 2.41 -0.61 14.62
C VAL A 77 1.95 0.77 14.14
N LEU A 78 1.10 0.81 13.12
CA LEU A 78 0.58 2.06 12.55
C LEU A 78 -0.92 2.20 12.79
N PRO A 79 -1.47 3.43 12.86
CA PRO A 79 -2.91 3.64 12.84
C PRO A 79 -3.44 3.53 11.41
N VAL A 80 -4.64 2.95 11.26
CA VAL A 80 -5.44 3.08 10.05
C VAL A 80 -5.94 4.52 10.00
N VAL A 81 -5.49 5.26 8.99
CA VAL A 81 -5.81 6.68 8.79
C VAL A 81 -7.15 6.83 8.08
N SER A 82 -7.39 6.03 7.03
CA SER A 82 -8.65 6.07 6.29
C SER A 82 -8.95 4.76 5.58
N ILE A 83 -10.19 4.64 5.10
CA ILE A 83 -10.69 3.47 4.38
C ILE A 83 -11.45 3.97 3.15
N GLN A 84 -11.22 3.36 2.00
CA GLN A 84 -12.01 3.53 0.79
C GLN A 84 -12.58 2.16 0.36
N GLU A 85 -13.76 2.16 -0.24
CA GLU A 85 -14.30 0.96 -0.90
C GLU A 85 -13.57 0.77 -2.24
N ILE A 86 -13.30 -0.48 -2.60
CA ILE A 86 -12.69 -0.83 -3.89
C ILE A 86 -13.47 -1.96 -4.56
N GLU A 87 -13.65 -1.83 -5.86
CA GLU A 87 -14.27 -2.82 -6.74
C GLU A 87 -13.35 -3.06 -7.94
N ILE A 88 -13.13 -4.34 -8.29
CA ILE A 88 -12.44 -4.77 -9.51
C ILE A 88 -13.45 -5.60 -10.30
N VAL A 89 -13.69 -5.24 -11.56
CA VAL A 89 -14.68 -5.89 -12.44
C VAL A 89 -14.03 -6.32 -13.75
N TYR A 90 -14.24 -7.58 -14.10
CA TYR A 90 -13.77 -8.22 -15.32
C TYR A 90 -14.91 -8.33 -16.35
N TYR A 91 -14.81 -7.59 -17.45
CA TYR A 91 -15.81 -7.63 -18.50
C TYR A 91 -15.48 -8.72 -19.53
N HIS A 92 -16.23 -9.81 -19.48
CA HIS A 92 -16.22 -10.84 -20.52
C HIS A 92 -17.15 -10.43 -21.66
N THR A 93 -16.61 -9.74 -22.68
CA THR A 93 -17.39 -9.48 -23.90
C THR A 93 -17.38 -10.72 -24.80
N LYS A 94 -18.41 -10.88 -25.65
CA LYS A 94 -18.41 -11.93 -26.70
C LYS A 94 -17.13 -11.89 -27.55
N GLU A 95 -16.62 -10.69 -27.83
CA GLU A 95 -15.39 -10.48 -28.58
C GLU A 95 -14.14 -10.95 -27.81
N THR A 96 -14.06 -10.67 -26.50
CA THR A 96 -12.99 -11.16 -25.62
C THR A 96 -12.95 -12.69 -25.58
N ILE A 97 -14.13 -13.34 -25.50
CA ILE A 97 -14.26 -14.80 -25.46
C ILE A 97 -13.91 -15.44 -26.81
N MET A 98 -14.33 -14.82 -27.92
CA MET A 98 -14.21 -15.42 -29.25
C MET A 98 -12.87 -15.16 -29.95
N ASN A 99 -12.20 -14.05 -29.67
CA ASN A 99 -11.02 -13.60 -30.44
C ASN A 99 -9.73 -13.50 -29.62
N ALA A 100 -9.68 -14.05 -28.40
CA ALA A 100 -8.58 -13.80 -27.46
C ALA A 100 -8.27 -12.29 -27.30
N GLY A 101 -9.31 -11.45 -27.39
CA GLY A 101 -9.18 -10.01 -27.26
C GLY A 101 -8.76 -9.61 -25.84
N SER A 102 -8.21 -8.41 -25.68
CA SER A 102 -7.79 -7.89 -24.38
C SER A 102 -8.96 -7.87 -23.40
N LEU A 103 -8.81 -8.55 -22.27
CA LEU A 103 -9.76 -8.50 -21.16
C LEU A 103 -9.92 -7.05 -20.71
N LYS A 104 -11.16 -6.54 -20.71
CA LYS A 104 -11.43 -5.21 -20.19
C LYS A 104 -11.63 -5.32 -18.68
N ILE A 105 -10.79 -4.62 -17.92
CA ILE A 105 -10.81 -4.59 -16.46
C ILE A 105 -11.13 -3.16 -16.03
N ALA A 106 -12.05 -2.99 -15.09
CA ALA A 106 -12.26 -1.70 -14.43
C ALA A 106 -11.95 -1.83 -12.94
N VAL A 107 -11.18 -0.87 -12.42
CA VAL A 107 -10.96 -0.70 -10.99
C VAL A 107 -11.65 0.58 -10.55
N ARG A 108 -12.47 0.49 -9.50
CA ARG A 108 -13.17 1.64 -8.92
C ARG A 108 -12.80 1.79 -7.45
N VAL A 109 -12.56 3.02 -7.03
CA VAL A 109 -12.38 3.36 -5.62
C VAL A 109 -13.47 4.36 -5.23
N GLY A 110 -14.36 3.93 -4.33
CA GLY A 110 -15.62 4.62 -4.05
C GLY A 110 -16.43 4.82 -5.34
N LYS A 111 -16.64 6.09 -5.73
CA LYS A 111 -17.40 6.45 -6.94
C LYS A 111 -16.54 6.66 -8.19
N LYS A 112 -15.22 6.63 -8.06
CA LYS A 112 -14.29 6.97 -9.14
C LYS A 112 -13.79 5.69 -9.81
N GLN A 113 -13.87 5.65 -11.13
CA GLN A 113 -13.16 4.65 -11.92
C GLN A 113 -11.74 5.17 -12.19
N LEU A 114 -10.75 4.33 -11.91
CA LEU A 114 -9.34 4.68 -12.09
C LEU A 114 -8.93 4.53 -13.56
N ASP A 115 -8.04 5.42 -14.02
CA ASP A 115 -7.32 5.23 -15.28
C ASP A 115 -6.13 4.27 -15.13
N THR A 116 -5.44 3.99 -16.23
CA THR A 116 -4.31 3.04 -16.26
C THR A 116 -3.15 3.45 -15.35
N ASP A 117 -2.82 4.73 -15.27
CA ASP A 117 -1.69 5.19 -14.46
C ASP A 117 -2.06 5.23 -12.98
N GLU A 118 -3.31 5.54 -12.66
CA GLU A 118 -3.86 5.41 -11.32
C GLU A 118 -3.92 3.96 -10.85
N MET A 119 -4.28 3.02 -11.73
CA MET A 119 -4.26 1.58 -11.44
C MET A 119 -2.83 1.09 -11.17
N LYS A 120 -1.84 1.51 -11.98
CA LYS A 120 -0.42 1.20 -11.72
C LYS A 120 0.01 1.75 -10.37
N ALA A 121 -0.29 3.02 -10.09
CA ALA A 121 0.05 3.64 -8.82
C ALA A 121 -0.64 2.93 -7.64
N LEU A 122 -1.88 2.47 -7.79
CA LEU A 122 -2.58 1.68 -6.78
C LEU A 122 -1.86 0.35 -6.51
N ALA A 123 -1.52 -0.41 -7.56
CA ALA A 123 -0.85 -1.70 -7.47
C ALA A 123 0.52 -1.60 -6.79
N ILE A 124 1.37 -0.69 -7.25
CA ILE A 124 2.70 -0.47 -6.68
C ILE A 124 2.61 -0.07 -5.19
N ASN A 125 1.66 0.81 -4.86
CA ASN A 125 1.46 1.26 -3.47
C ASN A 125 0.83 0.18 -2.56
N ASP A 126 0.23 -0.87 -3.13
CA ASP A 126 -0.22 -2.09 -2.45
C ASP A 126 0.89 -3.15 -2.35
N GLY A 127 2.08 -2.86 -2.90
CA GLY A 127 3.27 -3.70 -2.81
C GLY A 127 3.40 -4.77 -3.89
N PHE A 128 2.75 -4.60 -5.05
CA PHE A 128 3.02 -5.40 -6.25
C PHE A 128 4.16 -4.79 -7.07
N ASP A 129 4.89 -5.60 -7.84
CA ASP A 129 5.96 -5.08 -8.69
C ASP A 129 5.42 -4.51 -10.02
N SER A 130 4.21 -4.90 -10.41
CA SER A 130 3.57 -4.47 -11.65
C SER A 130 2.04 -4.53 -11.62
N LEU A 131 1.40 -3.88 -12.59
CA LEU A 131 -0.07 -3.94 -12.76
C LEU A 131 -0.51 -5.34 -13.23
N GLU A 132 0.36 -6.02 -13.99
CA GLU A 132 0.15 -7.38 -14.46
C GLU A 132 0.10 -8.36 -13.30
N GLU A 133 1.05 -8.29 -12.36
CA GLU A 133 1.04 -9.11 -11.13
C GLU A 133 -0.18 -8.83 -10.25
N PHE A 134 -0.58 -7.56 -10.15
CA PHE A 134 -1.79 -7.17 -9.44
C PHE A 134 -3.04 -7.89 -9.99
N PHE A 135 -3.22 -7.91 -11.31
CA PHE A 135 -4.36 -8.62 -11.92
C PHE A 135 -4.19 -10.15 -11.97
N GLN A 136 -2.96 -10.67 -11.92
CA GLN A 136 -2.74 -12.11 -11.69
C GLN A 136 -3.19 -12.53 -10.28
N TYR A 137 -2.99 -11.67 -9.28
CA TYR A 137 -3.45 -11.92 -7.91
C TYR A 137 -4.96 -11.75 -7.78
N PHE A 138 -5.51 -10.64 -8.26
CA PHE A 138 -6.94 -10.36 -8.27
C PHE A 138 -7.58 -10.86 -9.56
N ASN A 139 -7.45 -12.15 -9.88
CA ASN A 139 -7.82 -12.72 -11.17
C ASN A 139 -9.33 -12.98 -11.41
N ASP A 140 -10.18 -12.47 -10.53
CA ASP A 140 -11.65 -12.54 -10.61
C ASP A 140 -12.25 -11.25 -10.02
N ASP A 141 -13.55 -11.05 -10.19
CA ASP A 141 -14.27 -9.93 -9.62
C ASP A 141 -14.01 -9.83 -8.11
N PHE A 142 -13.74 -8.61 -7.66
CA PHE A 142 -13.37 -8.36 -6.27
C PHE A 142 -14.10 -7.15 -5.71
N THR A 143 -14.58 -7.26 -4.48
CA THR A 143 -15.07 -6.14 -3.70
C THR A 143 -14.46 -6.19 -2.32
N GLY A 144 -13.97 -5.05 -1.85
CA GLY A 144 -13.36 -4.98 -0.54
C GLY A 144 -13.05 -3.55 -0.12
N LYS A 145 -12.02 -3.43 0.70
CA LYS A 145 -11.55 -2.18 1.25
C LYS A 145 -10.11 -1.92 0.88
N LEU A 146 -9.85 -0.67 0.56
CA LEU A 146 -8.54 -0.06 0.57
C LEU A 146 -8.30 0.55 1.95
N ILE A 147 -7.36 -0.02 2.71
CA ILE A 147 -7.08 0.34 4.10
C ILE A 147 -5.77 1.13 4.13
N HIS A 148 -5.84 2.40 4.50
CA HIS A 148 -4.68 3.30 4.48
C HIS A 148 -4.09 3.48 5.87
N TRP A 149 -2.76 3.47 5.97
CA TRP A 149 -2.01 3.98 7.12
C TRP A 149 -1.26 5.28 6.78
N THR A 150 -1.58 5.85 5.62
CA THR A 150 -1.14 7.16 5.13
C THR A 150 -2.35 7.98 4.71
N ASP A 151 -2.15 9.25 4.36
CA ASP A 151 -3.23 10.14 3.90
C ASP A 151 -3.53 10.04 2.40
N LYS A 152 -2.79 9.22 1.66
CA LYS A 152 -3.04 9.00 0.23
C LYS A 152 -4.46 8.49 0.03
N LYS A 153 -5.16 9.07 -0.94
CA LYS A 153 -6.46 8.59 -1.44
C LYS A 153 -6.44 8.48 -2.96
N TYR A 154 -7.34 7.66 -3.48
CA TYR A 154 -7.56 7.44 -4.92
C TYR A 154 -8.90 8.00 -5.34
#